data_AF-A0A9P3FER1-F1
#
_entry.id   AF-A0A9P3FER1-F1
#
_cell.length_a   1.000
_cell.length_b   1.000
_cell.length_c   1.000
_cell.angle_alpha   90.00
_cell.angle_beta   90.00
_cell.angle_gamma   90.00
#
_symmetry.space_group_name_H-M   'P 1'
#
loop_
_entity.id
_entity.type
_entity.pdbx_description
1 polymer ?
#
loop_
_entity_poly.entity_id
_entity_poly.type
_entity_poly.pdbx_seq_one_letter_code
_entity_poly.pdbx_strand_id
1 'polypeptide(L)'
;MSGPKVITDLNFHVLDDDDFVPNQVTEAYGGSPDLMKGHGGSYSYLSVTAGKEYARALTGIVLEITSSARQGLTDVAKGCGGDCVYLEEFRDENDRTKIQEISIVRSDTELNEDDFRMRGFSGWTGDVCRGRGGDYVHVAWKTCSV
;
A
#
# COMPACT_ATOMS: atom_id res chain seq x y z
N MET A 1 -29.78 7.36 3.36
CA MET A 1 -28.39 7.60 2.90
C MET A 1 -27.72 6.25 2.75
N SER A 2 -27.04 6.00 1.63
CA SER A 2 -26.27 4.77 1.46
C SER A 2 -24.96 4.88 2.26
N GLY A 3 -24.54 3.81 2.94
CA GLY A 3 -23.27 3.78 3.69
C GLY A 3 -22.02 3.94 2.81
N PRO A 4 -20.84 4.15 3.43
CA PRO A 4 -19.59 4.43 2.74
C PRO A 4 -19.15 3.23 1.89
N LYS A 5 -18.34 3.49 0.86
CA LYS A 5 -17.60 2.41 0.20
C LYS A 5 -16.37 2.07 1.06
N VAL A 6 -16.04 0.79 1.07
CA VAL A 6 -14.87 0.23 1.74
C VAL A 6 -13.98 -0.46 0.73
N ILE A 7 -12.68 -0.50 0.98
CA ILE A 7 -11.75 -1.25 0.15
C ILE A 7 -11.95 -2.73 0.43
N THR A 8 -12.27 -3.48 -0.63
CA THR A 8 -12.47 -4.92 -0.54
C THR A 8 -11.28 -5.70 -1.01
N ASP A 9 -10.44 -5.18 -1.91
CA ASP A 9 -9.29 -5.91 -2.44
C ASP A 9 -8.16 -4.91 -2.80
N LEU A 10 -6.91 -5.33 -2.61
CA LEU A 10 -5.67 -4.66 -2.97
C LEU A 10 -4.93 -5.53 -4.00
N ASN A 11 -4.62 -4.95 -5.15
CA ASN A 11 -3.97 -5.64 -6.26
C ASN A 11 -2.59 -5.05 -6.53
N PHE A 12 -1.63 -5.92 -6.81
CA PHE A 12 -0.24 -5.55 -7.08
C PHE A 12 0.06 -5.69 -8.56
N HIS A 13 0.71 -4.67 -9.12
CA HIS A 13 1.10 -4.64 -10.54
C HIS A 13 2.59 -4.39 -10.61
N VAL A 14 3.31 -5.32 -11.21
CA VAL A 14 4.75 -5.20 -11.47
C VAL A 14 4.93 -5.23 -12.97
N LEU A 15 5.29 -4.09 -13.54
CA LEU A 15 5.25 -3.82 -14.97
C LEU A 15 6.66 -3.53 -15.48
N ASP A 16 6.96 -3.95 -16.70
CA ASP A 16 8.26 -3.68 -17.32
C ASP A 16 8.37 -2.22 -17.81
N ASP A 17 7.24 -1.56 -18.05
CA ASP A 17 7.11 -0.16 -18.48
C ASP A 17 6.13 0.63 -17.60
N ASP A 18 6.18 1.97 -17.68
CA ASP A 18 5.28 2.87 -16.96
C ASP A 18 3.89 2.92 -17.62
N ASP A 19 3.12 1.86 -17.38
CA ASP A 19 1.79 1.66 -17.97
C ASP A 19 0.66 2.05 -17.01
N PHE A 20 -0.49 2.39 -17.61
CA PHE A 20 -1.69 2.74 -16.86
C PHE A 20 -2.25 1.55 -16.07
N VAL A 21 -2.49 1.77 -14.78
CA VAL A 21 -3.18 0.83 -13.89
C VAL A 21 -4.58 1.37 -13.53
N PRO A 22 -5.67 0.66 -13.88
CA PRO A 22 -7.01 1.05 -13.46
C PRO A 22 -7.17 1.05 -11.93
N ASN A 23 -7.86 2.06 -11.40
CA ASN A 23 -8.09 2.25 -9.96
C ASN A 23 -6.78 2.27 -9.13
N GLN A 24 -5.71 2.79 -9.73
CA GLN A 24 -4.41 2.93 -9.08
C GLN A 24 -4.51 3.75 -7.80
N VAL A 25 -3.80 3.30 -6.77
CA VAL A 25 -3.57 4.07 -5.54
C VAL A 25 -2.62 5.21 -5.86
N THR A 26 -3.01 6.43 -5.52
CA THR A 26 -2.18 7.62 -5.74
C THR A 26 -1.29 7.92 -4.54
N GLU A 27 -0.21 8.65 -4.78
CA GLU A 27 0.57 9.27 -3.71
C GLU A 27 -0.20 10.47 -3.13
N ALA A 28 -0.20 10.62 -1.81
CA ALA A 28 -1.06 11.54 -1.07
C ALA A 28 -0.75 13.03 -1.28
N TYR A 29 0.47 13.36 -1.72
CA TYR A 29 1.02 14.72 -1.79
C TYR A 29 1.54 15.08 -3.20
N GLY A 30 1.12 14.35 -4.23
CA GLY A 30 1.47 14.62 -5.63
C GLY A 30 2.81 14.02 -6.08
N GLY A 31 3.38 13.13 -5.26
CA GLY A 31 4.52 12.30 -5.62
C GLY A 31 4.17 11.16 -6.57
N SER A 32 5.13 10.27 -6.81
CA SER A 32 4.93 9.12 -7.70
C SER A 32 4.16 7.99 -7.02
N PRO A 33 3.19 7.36 -7.70
CA PRO A 33 2.53 6.15 -7.23
C PRO A 33 3.37 4.88 -7.42
N ASP A 34 4.51 4.96 -8.13
CA ASP A 34 5.45 3.84 -8.24
C ASP A 34 6.16 3.62 -6.90
N LEU A 35 5.85 2.51 -6.23
CA LEU A 35 6.43 2.15 -4.93
C LEU A 35 7.96 2.10 -4.98
N MET A 36 8.55 1.71 -6.12
CA MET A 36 10.00 1.52 -6.28
C MET A 36 10.67 2.63 -7.07
N LYS A 37 10.03 3.80 -7.19
CA LYS A 37 10.61 4.93 -7.92
C LYS A 37 12.04 5.23 -7.47
N GLY A 38 12.95 5.23 -8.43
CA GLY A 38 14.36 5.55 -8.21
C GLY A 38 15.26 4.34 -7.88
N HIS A 39 14.70 3.14 -7.73
CA HIS A 39 15.47 1.92 -7.43
C HIS A 39 15.81 1.06 -8.66
N GLY A 40 15.40 1.49 -9.86
CA GLY A 40 15.54 0.71 -11.09
C GLY A 40 14.63 -0.53 -11.10
N GLY A 41 14.74 -1.37 -12.13
CA GLY A 41 13.88 -2.56 -12.25
C GLY A 41 12.48 -2.26 -12.79
N SER A 42 11.49 -3.03 -12.36
CA SER A 42 10.10 -2.93 -12.80
C SER A 42 9.34 -1.83 -12.06
N TYR A 43 8.38 -1.20 -12.73
CA TYR A 43 7.44 -0.27 -12.11
C TYR A 43 6.45 -1.02 -11.23
N SER A 44 6.25 -0.54 -10.00
CA SER A 44 5.48 -1.26 -9.00
C SER A 44 4.32 -0.43 -8.46
N TYR A 45 3.11 -0.83 -8.83
CA TYR A 45 1.88 -0.09 -8.55
C TYR A 45 0.88 -0.90 -7.72
N LEU A 46 0.04 -0.17 -6.99
CA LEU A 46 -1.12 -0.72 -6.29
C LEU A 46 -2.40 -0.26 -6.97
N SER A 47 -3.42 -1.12 -6.99
CA SER A 47 -4.80 -0.71 -7.27
C SER A 47 -5.77 -1.32 -6.29
N VAL A 48 -6.94 -0.70 -6.17
CA VAL A 48 -7.96 -1.12 -5.21
C VAL A 48 -9.30 -1.43 -5.85
N THR A 49 -9.99 -2.41 -5.28
CA THR A 49 -11.42 -2.62 -5.49
C THR A 49 -12.16 -2.03 -4.29
N ALA A 50 -13.18 -1.20 -4.53
CA ALA A 50 -13.99 -0.60 -3.49
C ALA A 50 -15.48 -0.91 -3.69
N GLY A 51 -16.14 -1.32 -2.62
CA GLY A 51 -17.51 -1.82 -2.65
C GLY A 51 -18.27 -1.53 -1.36
N LYS A 52 -19.41 -2.21 -1.16
CA LYS A 52 -20.23 -2.12 0.08
C LYS A 52 -20.31 -3.45 0.82
N GLU A 53 -19.47 -4.40 0.42
CA GLU A 53 -19.36 -5.73 0.99
C GLU A 53 -18.54 -5.66 2.28
N TYR A 54 -19.11 -5.12 3.36
CA TYR A 54 -18.38 -4.88 4.61
C TYR A 54 -17.74 -6.15 5.23
N ALA A 55 -18.33 -7.33 5.00
CA ALA A 55 -17.75 -8.61 5.41
C ALA A 55 -16.45 -8.96 4.63
N ARG A 56 -16.28 -8.38 3.44
CA ARG A 56 -15.05 -8.47 2.63
C ARG A 56 -14.23 -7.19 2.70
N ALA A 57 -14.43 -6.33 3.68
CA ALA A 57 -13.62 -5.13 3.79
C ALA A 57 -12.25 -5.43 4.39
N LEU A 58 -11.23 -4.72 3.91
CA LEU A 58 -9.92 -4.71 4.56
C LEU A 58 -9.99 -3.97 5.90
N THR A 59 -9.23 -4.45 6.87
CA THR A 59 -9.04 -3.80 8.19
C THR A 59 -7.58 -3.41 8.41
N GLY A 60 -6.64 -3.99 7.65
CA GLY A 60 -5.24 -3.62 7.66
C GLY A 60 -4.50 -4.07 6.40
N ILE A 61 -3.24 -3.65 6.29
CA ILE A 61 -2.28 -4.11 5.30
C ILE A 61 -0.98 -4.40 6.04
N VAL A 62 -0.38 -5.56 5.78
CA VAL A 62 0.86 -6.01 6.44
C VAL A 62 1.99 -5.95 5.42
N LEU A 63 3.12 -5.36 5.82
CA LEU A 63 4.35 -5.37 5.03
C LEU A 63 5.26 -6.50 5.52
N GLU A 64 5.70 -7.34 4.60
CA GLU A 64 6.72 -8.36 4.83
C GLU A 64 7.92 -8.12 3.91
N ILE A 65 9.12 -8.12 4.49
CA ILE A 65 10.38 -7.99 3.78
C ILE A 65 11.21 -9.23 4.12
N THR A 66 11.68 -9.94 3.10
CA THR A 66 12.38 -11.22 3.27
C THR A 66 13.47 -11.41 2.23
N SER A 67 14.57 -12.05 2.64
CA SER A 67 15.69 -12.36 1.77
C SER A 67 15.43 -13.49 0.77
N SER A 68 14.23 -14.08 0.77
CA SER A 68 13.90 -15.22 -0.08
C SER A 68 12.53 -15.07 -0.70
N ALA A 69 12.48 -15.26 -2.02
CA ALA A 69 11.24 -15.19 -2.77
C ALA A 69 10.23 -16.23 -2.27
N ARG A 70 9.01 -15.78 -2.01
CA ARG A 70 7.88 -16.64 -1.63
C ARG A 70 7.07 -17.01 -2.87
N GLN A 71 6.90 -18.30 -3.10
CA GLN A 71 6.12 -18.80 -4.22
C GLN A 71 4.65 -18.34 -4.11
N GLY A 72 4.10 -17.81 -5.20
CA GLY A 72 2.70 -17.39 -5.27
C GLY A 72 2.43 -15.96 -4.77
N LEU A 73 3.45 -15.24 -4.31
CA LEU A 73 3.34 -13.83 -3.95
C LEU A 73 4.03 -12.94 -4.99
N THR A 74 3.51 -11.74 -5.17
CA THR A 74 4.08 -10.74 -6.08
C THR A 74 5.08 -9.89 -5.32
N ASP A 75 6.36 -10.00 -5.68
CA ASP A 75 7.43 -9.17 -5.13
C ASP A 75 7.35 -7.77 -5.74
N VAL A 76 6.95 -6.78 -4.94
CA VAL A 76 6.86 -5.38 -5.38
C VAL A 76 8.22 -4.71 -5.54
N ALA A 77 9.32 -5.39 -5.16
CA ALA A 77 10.69 -4.92 -5.40
C ALA A 77 11.37 -5.66 -6.55
N LYS A 78 10.61 -6.38 -7.39
CA LYS A 78 11.18 -7.18 -8.48
C LYS A 78 12.08 -6.34 -9.39
N GLY A 79 13.31 -6.81 -9.57
CA GLY A 79 14.31 -6.14 -10.42
C GLY A 79 15.08 -5.00 -9.73
N CYS A 80 14.71 -4.62 -8.50
CA CYS A 80 15.41 -3.58 -7.73
C CYS A 80 16.66 -4.10 -6.96
N GLY A 81 17.02 -5.38 -7.12
CA GLY A 81 18.00 -6.08 -6.27
C GLY A 81 17.49 -6.26 -4.83
N GLY A 82 18.32 -6.68 -3.86
CA GLY A 82 17.95 -6.69 -2.42
C GLY A 82 16.86 -7.70 -2.01
N ASP A 83 16.24 -7.44 -0.84
CA ASP A 83 15.19 -8.30 -0.27
C ASP A 83 13.86 -8.20 -1.03
N CYS A 84 13.12 -9.31 -1.11
CA CYS A 84 11.77 -9.33 -1.66
C CYS A 84 10.81 -8.58 -0.72
N VAL A 85 9.86 -7.86 -1.32
CA VAL A 85 8.90 -7.04 -0.59
C VAL A 85 7.49 -7.49 -0.94
N TYR A 86 6.70 -7.80 0.09
CA TYR A 86 5.33 -8.25 -0.02
C TYR A 86 4.40 -7.40 0.82
N LEU A 87 3.22 -7.13 0.28
CA LEU A 87 2.14 -6.45 0.99
C LEU A 87 0.96 -7.43 1.01
N GLU A 88 0.48 -7.73 2.21
CA GLU A 88 -0.58 -8.70 2.42
C GLU A 88 -1.82 -8.01 3.01
N GLU A 89 -2.99 -8.41 2.53
CA GLU A 89 -4.26 -7.94 3.04
C GLU A 89 -4.55 -8.52 4.44
N PHE A 90 -5.03 -7.68 5.35
CA PHE A 90 -5.55 -8.14 6.63
C PHE A 90 -7.04 -7.83 6.76
N ARG A 91 -7.78 -8.82 7.28
CA ARG A 91 -9.24 -8.78 7.40
C ARG A 91 -9.65 -9.34 8.74
N ASP A 92 -10.41 -8.55 9.48
CA ASP A 92 -11.17 -9.00 10.64
C ASP A 92 -12.65 -8.72 10.37
N GLU A 93 -13.46 -9.76 10.23
CA GLU A 93 -14.90 -9.62 9.98
C GLU A 93 -15.65 -8.98 11.16
N ASN A 94 -15.12 -9.10 12.38
CA ASN A 94 -15.72 -8.58 13.61
C ASN A 94 -15.34 -7.12 13.89
N ASP A 95 -14.25 -6.62 13.29
CA ASP A 95 -13.87 -5.22 13.43
C ASP A 95 -14.83 -4.32 12.64
N ARG A 96 -15.46 -3.36 13.30
CA ARG A 96 -16.36 -2.40 12.65
C ARG A 96 -15.62 -1.27 11.94
N THR A 97 -14.30 -1.20 12.09
CA THR A 97 -13.43 -0.20 11.50
C THR A 97 -12.84 -0.73 10.20
N LYS A 98 -13.31 -0.24 9.07
CA LYS A 98 -12.92 -0.72 7.74
C LYS A 98 -12.12 0.32 6.98
N ILE A 99 -11.16 -0.13 6.19
CA ILE A 99 -10.40 0.72 5.29
C ILE A 99 -11.35 1.29 4.22
N GLN A 100 -11.37 2.61 4.08
CA GLN A 100 -12.16 3.31 3.06
C GLN A 100 -11.30 3.95 1.97
N GLU A 101 -10.02 4.20 2.27
CA GLU A 101 -9.10 4.90 1.40
C GLU A 101 -7.68 4.40 1.67
N ILE A 102 -6.92 4.16 0.61
CA ILE A 102 -5.49 3.81 0.66
C ILE A 102 -4.75 4.89 -0.14
N SER A 103 -3.59 5.30 0.35
CA SER A 103 -2.67 6.21 -0.33
C SER A 103 -1.25 5.76 -0.15
N ILE A 104 -0.38 6.13 -1.09
CA ILE A 104 1.07 6.04 -0.91
C ILE A 104 1.52 7.33 -0.22
N VAL A 105 2.37 7.21 0.79
CA VAL A 105 3.00 8.34 1.46
C VAL A 105 4.49 8.23 1.24
N ARG A 106 5.05 9.25 0.59
CA ARG A 106 6.49 9.36 0.33
C ARG A 106 7.12 10.49 1.13
N SER A 107 8.33 10.29 1.63
CA SER A 107 9.05 11.28 2.42
C SER A 107 10.55 11.13 2.25
N ASP A 108 11.28 12.24 2.25
CA ASP A 108 12.76 12.25 2.25
C ASP A 108 13.34 12.02 3.66
N THR A 109 12.50 12.06 4.69
CA THR A 109 12.83 11.72 6.07
C THR A 109 11.94 10.61 6.61
N GLU A 110 12.45 9.86 7.60
CA GLU A 110 11.65 8.88 8.33
C GLU A 110 10.45 9.54 9.01
N LEU A 111 9.30 8.88 8.94
CA LEU A 111 8.04 9.34 9.52
C LEU A 111 7.70 8.54 10.77
N ASN A 112 7.22 9.21 11.80
CA ASN A 112 6.73 8.59 13.03
C ASN A 112 5.19 8.52 13.05
N GLU A 113 4.63 7.93 14.11
CA GLU A 113 3.17 7.83 14.28
C GLU A 113 2.47 9.20 14.26
N ASP A 114 3.02 10.21 14.93
CA ASP A 114 2.41 11.55 14.98
C ASP A 114 2.32 12.15 13.57
N ASP A 115 3.32 11.94 12.71
CA ASP A 115 3.30 12.41 11.32
C ASP A 115 2.09 11.82 10.55
N PHE A 116 1.86 10.51 10.64
CA PHE A 116 0.73 9.86 9.97
C PHE A 116 -0.62 10.30 10.56
N ARG A 117 -0.71 10.43 11.89
CA ARG A 117 -1.94 10.85 12.57
C ARG A 117 -2.30 12.30 12.24
N MET A 118 -1.32 13.22 12.24
CA MET A 118 -1.54 14.61 11.84
C MET A 118 -2.01 14.75 10.39
N ARG A 119 -1.62 13.81 9.53
CA ARG A 119 -2.06 13.71 8.13
C ARG A 119 -3.41 13.01 7.95
N GLY A 120 -4.02 12.54 9.04
CA GLY A 120 -5.35 11.94 9.05
C GLY A 120 -5.39 10.45 8.67
N PHE A 121 -4.26 9.76 8.70
CA PHE A 121 -4.22 8.31 8.48
C PHE A 121 -4.53 7.55 9.76
N SER A 122 -5.29 6.47 9.60
CA SER A 122 -5.68 5.56 10.70
C SER A 122 -4.67 4.43 10.90
N GLY A 123 -3.94 4.04 9.85
CA GLY A 123 -2.89 3.03 9.86
C GLY A 123 -1.96 3.16 8.65
N TRP A 124 -0.79 2.51 8.72
CA TRP A 124 0.26 2.54 7.71
C TRP A 124 1.17 1.31 7.82
N THR A 125 1.88 1.00 6.75
CA THR A 125 2.96 0.02 6.76
C THR A 125 4.27 0.62 7.27
N GLY A 126 5.26 -0.24 7.55
CA GLY A 126 6.66 0.20 7.58
C GLY A 126 7.13 0.72 6.22
N ASP A 127 8.41 1.10 6.15
CA ASP A 127 9.04 1.54 4.91
C ASP A 127 9.18 0.38 3.91
N VAL A 128 8.46 0.47 2.80
CA VAL A 128 8.46 -0.48 1.68
C VAL A 128 9.82 -0.51 0.98
N CYS A 129 10.57 0.59 1.02
CA CYS A 129 11.90 0.71 0.42
C CYS A 129 13.04 0.42 1.42
N ARG A 130 12.72 -0.15 2.59
CA ARG A 130 13.71 -0.36 3.65
C ARG A 130 14.95 -1.09 3.15
N GLY A 131 16.12 -0.50 3.44
CA GLY A 131 17.42 -1.05 3.05
C GLY A 131 17.87 -0.71 1.63
N ARG A 132 17.08 0.04 0.86
CA ARG A 132 17.40 0.46 -0.51
C ARG A 132 17.92 1.89 -0.63
N GLY A 133 17.85 2.67 0.45
CA GLY A 133 18.11 4.10 0.44
C GLY A 133 16.98 4.88 -0.25
N GLY A 134 17.22 6.16 -0.58
CA GLY A 134 16.21 6.99 -1.26
C GLY A 134 15.09 7.47 -0.33
N ASP A 135 13.90 7.64 -0.89
CA ASP A 135 12.72 8.09 -0.15
C ASP A 135 12.13 6.96 0.71
N TYR A 136 11.61 7.31 1.87
CA TYR A 136 10.77 6.43 2.69
C TYR A 136 9.39 6.32 2.05
N VAL A 137 8.90 5.09 1.87
CA VAL A 137 7.64 4.81 1.18
C VAL A 137 6.73 3.97 2.06
N HIS A 138 5.53 4.48 2.32
CA HIS A 138 4.54 3.79 3.15
C HIS A 138 3.24 3.64 2.40
N VAL A 139 2.55 2.51 2.60
CA VAL A 139 1.15 2.36 2.24
C VAL A 139 0.32 2.74 3.47
N ALA A 140 -0.40 3.85 3.39
CA ALA A 140 -1.19 4.40 4.48
C ALA A 140 -2.68 4.37 4.14
N TRP A 141 -3.53 4.30 5.17
CA TRP A 141 -4.98 4.19 4.96
C TRP A 141 -5.79 4.98 5.96
N LYS A 142 -6.99 5.38 5.52
CA LYS A 142 -8.05 5.96 6.37
C LYS A 142 -9.15 4.95 6.55
N THR A 143 -9.82 5.02 7.69
CA THR A 143 -10.90 4.09 8.04
C THR A 143 -12.24 4.78 8.22
N CYS A 144 -13.31 4.00 8.12
CA CYS A 144 -14.65 4.38 8.55
C CYS A 144 -15.24 3.30 9.45
N SER A 145 -16.24 3.68 10.24
CA SER A 145 -17.05 2.72 10.98
C SER A 145 -18.24 2.27 10.11
N VAL A 146 -18.50 0.96 10.09
CA VAL A 146 -19.62 0.33 9.35
C VAL A 146 -20.54 -0.46 10.26
#